data_AF-A0A7C1TPD9-F1
#
_entry.id   AF-A0A7C1TPD9-F1
#
_cell.length_a   1.000
_cell.length_b   1.000
_cell.length_c   1.000
_cell.angle_alpha   90.00
_cell.angle_beta   90.00
_cell.angle_gamma   90.00
#
_symmetry.space_group_name_H-M   'P 1'
#
loop_
_entity.id
_entity.type
_entity.pdbx_description
1 polymer ?
#
loop_
_entity_poly.entity_id
_entity_poly.type
_entity_poly.pdbx_seq_one_letter_code
_entity_poly.pdbx_strand_id
1 'polypeptide(L)'
;VGLEAPAFVLLDGEGAAVRLSDFRGKTVFLHFWASWCKNCREEMPFIQDLYERKKSDPDFVLVSVVYREDPAETLRFMEANGYDIPLYTDPGEEAARAYGVTGVPETFVIGADGILKKRVIGPGNWNEL
;
A
#
# COMPACT_ATOMS: atom_id res chain seq x y z
N VAL A 1 -3.19 -5.09 16.27
CA VAL A 1 -2.86 -6.37 15.60
C VAL A 1 -3.71 -7.46 16.23
N GLY A 2 -4.20 -8.41 15.43
CA GLY A 2 -5.05 -9.52 15.91
C GLY A 2 -6.55 -9.24 15.88
N LEU A 3 -6.96 -8.10 15.33
CA LEU A 3 -8.36 -7.73 15.09
C LEU A 3 -8.63 -7.71 13.59
N GLU A 4 -9.92 -7.77 13.22
CA GLU A 4 -10.36 -7.55 11.85
C GLU A 4 -9.83 -6.21 11.34
N ALA A 5 -9.27 -6.22 10.12
CA ALA A 5 -8.73 -5.03 9.51
C ALA A 5 -9.87 -4.07 9.15
N PRO A 6 -9.73 -2.75 9.40
CA PRO A 6 -10.75 -1.78 9.02
C PRO A 6 -11.07 -1.89 7.53
N ALA A 7 -12.37 -1.88 7.19
CA ALA A 7 -12.80 -1.82 5.80
C ALA A 7 -12.30 -0.51 5.17
N PHE A 8 -11.93 -0.58 3.90
CA PHE A 8 -11.60 0.59 3.10
C PHE A 8 -12.21 0.49 1.71
N VAL A 9 -12.35 1.64 1.08
CA VAL A 9 -12.58 1.79 -0.36
C VAL A 9 -11.49 2.72 -0.88
N LEU A 10 -10.81 2.30 -1.94
CA LEU A 10 -9.79 3.07 -2.65
C LEU A 10 -10.19 3.18 -4.12
N LEU A 11 -9.54 4.07 -4.87
CA LEU A 11 -9.62 4.06 -6.33
C LEU A 11 -8.30 3.59 -6.91
N ASP A 12 -8.36 2.69 -7.88
CA ASP A 12 -7.17 2.27 -8.64
C ASP A 12 -6.74 3.32 -9.68
N GLY A 13 -5.72 2.99 -10.48
CA GLY A 13 -5.18 3.86 -11.53
C GLY A 13 -6.17 4.20 -12.66
N GLU A 14 -7.26 3.46 -12.79
CA GLU A 14 -8.34 3.73 -13.75
C GLU A 14 -9.52 4.49 -13.11
N GLY A 15 -9.45 4.74 -11.80
CA GLY A 15 -10.52 5.37 -11.02
C GLY A 15 -11.62 4.41 -10.60
N ALA A 16 -11.44 3.10 -10.77
CA ALA A 16 -12.40 2.11 -10.33
C ALA A 16 -12.27 1.85 -8.82
N ALA A 17 -13.42 1.67 -8.16
CA ALA A 17 -13.47 1.49 -6.72
C ALA A 17 -13.09 0.07 -6.32
N VAL A 18 -12.08 -0.04 -5.46
CA VAL A 18 -11.55 -1.31 -4.93
C VAL A 18 -11.73 -1.34 -3.42
N ARG A 19 -12.23 -2.46 -2.90
CA ARG A 19 -12.52 -2.66 -1.47
C ARG A 19 -11.62 -3.72 -0.88
N LEU A 20 -11.35 -3.64 0.42
CA LEU A 20 -10.65 -4.71 1.13
C LEU A 20 -11.33 -6.08 0.94
N SER A 21 -12.66 -6.10 0.88
CA SER A 21 -13.44 -7.32 0.67
C SER A 21 -13.19 -8.00 -0.68
N ASP A 22 -12.67 -7.27 -1.67
CA ASP A 22 -12.38 -7.80 -3.00
C ASP A 22 -11.10 -8.66 -2.98
N PHE A 23 -10.31 -8.55 -1.90
CA PHE A 23 -9.09 -9.31 -1.66
C PHE A 23 -9.26 -10.46 -0.66
N ARG A 24 -10.49 -10.89 -0.36
CA ARG A 24 -10.72 -12.03 0.54
C ARG A 24 -9.94 -13.27 0.08
N GLY A 25 -9.29 -13.94 1.01
CA GLY A 25 -8.43 -15.09 0.73
C GLY A 25 -6.99 -14.72 0.35
N LYS A 26 -6.66 -13.44 0.15
CA LYS A 26 -5.30 -12.97 -0.15
C LYS A 26 -4.67 -12.27 1.05
N THR A 27 -3.36 -12.38 1.16
CA THR A 27 -2.55 -11.50 2.00
C THR A 27 -2.46 -10.13 1.33
N VAL A 28 -2.88 -9.08 2.03
CA VAL A 28 -2.85 -7.70 1.54
C VAL A 28 -1.68 -6.96 2.20
N PHE A 29 -0.79 -6.44 1.36
CA PHE A 29 0.26 -5.50 1.75
C PHE A 29 -0.22 -4.08 1.46
N LEU A 30 -0.75 -3.40 2.48
CA LEU A 30 -1.30 -2.06 2.37
C LEU A 30 -0.24 -1.04 2.82
N HIS A 31 0.24 -0.21 1.89
CA HIS A 31 1.33 0.73 2.13
C HIS A 31 0.89 2.15 1.81
N PHE A 32 0.92 3.02 2.81
CA PHE A 32 0.66 4.44 2.65
C PHE A 32 1.98 5.19 2.49
N TRP A 33 2.10 5.96 1.41
CA TRP A 33 3.33 6.67 1.09
C TRP A 33 3.09 7.88 0.20
N ALA A 34 4.15 8.66 -0.03
CA ALA A 34 4.12 9.76 -0.97
C ALA A 34 5.51 10.00 -1.57
N SER A 35 5.56 10.57 -2.76
CA SER A 35 6.82 10.89 -3.41
C SER A 35 7.56 11.99 -2.65
N TRP A 36 6.91 12.96 -2.01
CA TRP A 36 7.62 13.99 -1.21
C TRP A 36 8.31 13.44 0.05
N CYS A 37 7.95 12.24 0.50
CA CYS A 37 8.45 11.64 1.74
C CYS A 37 9.81 10.96 1.52
N LYS A 38 10.88 11.52 2.09
CA LYS A 38 12.25 11.00 1.96
C LYS A 38 12.36 9.52 2.36
N ASN A 39 11.84 9.16 3.54
CA ASN A 39 11.92 7.78 4.05
C ASN A 39 11.12 6.81 3.17
N CYS A 40 10.04 7.27 2.54
CA CYS A 40 9.26 6.49 1.59
C CYS A 40 10.10 6.19 0.35
N ARG A 41 10.80 7.19 -0.21
CA ARG A 41 11.71 7.00 -1.35
C ARG A 41 12.81 5.98 -1.06
N GLU A 42 13.37 6.00 0.14
CA GLU A 42 14.40 5.04 0.57
C GLU A 42 13.85 3.59 0.67
N GLU A 43 12.54 3.45 0.94
CA GLU A 43 11.85 2.16 1.06
C GLU A 43 11.40 1.57 -0.30
N MET A 44 11.11 2.43 -1.28
CA MET A 44 10.54 2.03 -2.57
C MET A 44 11.32 0.95 -3.34
N PRO A 45 12.68 0.94 -3.38
CA PRO A 45 13.42 -0.15 -4.01
C PRO A 45 13.09 -1.53 -3.43
N PHE A 46 12.90 -1.63 -2.11
CA PHE A 46 12.56 -2.89 -1.43
C PHE A 46 11.12 -3.32 -1.70
N ILE A 47 10.20 -2.36 -1.86
CA ILE A 47 8.79 -2.62 -2.19
C ILE A 47 8.65 -3.05 -3.66
N GLN A 48 9.39 -2.42 -4.57
CA GLN A 48 9.46 -2.85 -5.97
C GLN A 48 9.99 -4.30 -6.06
N ASP A 49 11.07 -4.62 -5.34
CA ASP A 49 11.63 -5.96 -5.32
C ASP A 49 10.68 -7.01 -4.70
N LEU A 50 9.94 -6.64 -3.63
CA LEU A 50 8.85 -7.46 -3.10
C LEU A 50 7.77 -7.71 -4.17
N TYR A 51 7.33 -6.65 -4.86
CA TYR A 51 6.32 -6.74 -5.91
C TYR A 51 6.76 -7.69 -7.02
N GLU A 52 7.98 -7.55 -7.52
CA GLU A 52 8.51 -8.43 -8.57
C GLU A 52 8.49 -9.91 -8.17
N ARG A 53 8.84 -10.23 -6.92
CA ARG A 53 8.81 -11.61 -6.41
C ARG A 53 7.41 -12.17 -6.21
N LYS A 54 6.44 -11.33 -5.87
CA LYS A 54 5.11 -11.76 -5.41
C LYS A 54 3.99 -11.48 -6.41
N LYS A 55 4.20 -10.70 -7.47
CA LYS A 55 3.13 -10.32 -8.41
C LYS A 55 2.50 -11.50 -9.16
N SER A 56 3.19 -12.65 -9.24
CA SER A 56 2.64 -13.90 -9.79
C SER A 56 1.96 -14.79 -8.75
N ASP A 57 2.04 -14.45 -7.46
CA ASP A 57 1.42 -15.21 -6.38
C ASP A 57 -0.09 -14.85 -6.31
N PRO A 58 -0.99 -15.82 -6.56
CA PRO A 58 -2.43 -15.56 -6.51
C PRO A 58 -2.92 -15.23 -5.09
N ASP A 59 -2.14 -15.51 -4.05
CA ASP A 59 -2.53 -15.31 -2.65
C ASP A 59 -1.96 -14.01 -2.06
N PHE A 60 -1.35 -13.16 -2.88
CA PHE A 60 -0.78 -11.87 -2.47
C PHE A 60 -1.34 -10.71 -3.28
N VAL A 61 -1.49 -9.55 -2.65
CA VAL A 61 -1.77 -8.29 -3.32
C VAL A 61 -1.05 -7.13 -2.64
N LEU A 62 -0.45 -6.26 -3.46
CA LEU A 62 0.17 -5.01 -3.02
C LEU A 62 -0.79 -3.86 -3.31
N VAL A 63 -1.14 -3.11 -2.28
CA VAL A 63 -2.01 -1.94 -2.32
C VAL A 63 -1.19 -0.72 -1.89
N SER A 64 -0.62 -0.02 -2.86
CA SER A 64 0.20 1.18 -2.63
C SER A 64 -0.67 2.43 -2.71
N VAL A 65 -0.86 3.12 -1.59
CA VAL A 65 -1.82 4.24 -1.46
C VAL A 65 -1.08 5.56 -1.37
N VAL A 66 -1.39 6.47 -2.29
CA VAL A 66 -0.88 7.85 -2.26
C VAL A 66 -1.46 8.59 -1.06
N TYR A 67 -0.59 9.21 -0.28
CA TYR A 67 -0.95 9.98 0.90
C TYR A 67 -0.66 11.47 0.72
N ARG A 68 -1.71 12.29 0.72
CA ARG A 68 -1.63 13.76 0.69
C ARG A 68 -0.68 14.30 -0.39
N GLU A 69 -0.82 13.75 -1.60
CA GLU A 69 -0.08 14.17 -2.78
C GLU A 69 -1.00 14.04 -3.99
N ASP A 70 -0.77 14.88 -5.00
CA ASP A 70 -1.39 14.68 -6.32
C ASP A 70 -0.85 13.35 -6.90
N PRO A 71 -1.71 12.37 -7.22
CA PRO A 71 -1.28 11.10 -7.78
C PRO A 71 -0.40 11.24 -9.03
N ALA A 72 -0.58 12.31 -9.81
CA ALA A 72 0.24 12.60 -10.98
C ALA A 72 1.72 12.88 -10.62
N GLU A 73 2.00 13.48 -9.45
CA GLU A 73 3.37 13.66 -8.96
C GLU A 73 3.98 12.32 -8.55
N THR A 74 3.21 11.47 -7.86
CA THR A 74 3.66 10.14 -7.48
C THR A 74 3.97 9.29 -8.71
N LEU A 75 3.10 9.31 -9.73
CA LEU A 75 3.31 8.60 -10.99
C LEU A 75 4.57 9.09 -11.73
N ARG A 76 4.80 10.40 -11.79
CA ARG A 76 6.04 10.96 -12.37
C ARG A 76 7.28 10.46 -11.65
N PHE A 77 7.23 10.43 -10.32
CA PHE A 77 8.34 9.88 -9.52
C PHE A 77 8.56 8.40 -9.81
N MET A 78 7.50 7.60 -9.89
CA MET A 78 7.59 6.18 -10.20
C MET A 78 8.19 5.93 -11.57
N GLU A 79 7.71 6.63 -12.60
CA GLU A 79 8.24 6.53 -13.97
C GLU A 79 9.72 6.90 -14.03
N ALA A 80 10.12 8.00 -13.39
CA ALA A 80 11.51 8.46 -13.36
C ALA A 80 12.48 7.48 -12.66
N ASN A 81 11.96 6.59 -11.80
CA ASN A 81 12.75 5.61 -11.04
C ASN A 81 12.51 4.16 -11.49
N GLY A 82 11.69 3.94 -12.52
CA GLY A 82 11.38 2.61 -13.05
C GLY A 82 10.53 1.74 -12.13
N TYR A 83 9.65 2.34 -11.33
CA TYR A 83 8.70 1.61 -10.50
C TYR A 83 7.39 1.38 -11.23
N ASP A 84 6.87 0.15 -11.17
CA ASP A 84 5.62 -0.28 -11.83
C ASP A 84 4.60 -0.89 -10.85
N ILE A 85 4.80 -0.66 -9.54
CA ILE A 85 3.85 -1.12 -8.53
C ILE A 85 2.46 -0.48 -8.73
N PRO A 86 1.35 -1.17 -8.39
CA PRO A 86 0.01 -0.60 -8.53
C PRO A 86 -0.19 0.57 -7.57
N LEU A 87 -0.69 1.69 -8.09
CA LEU A 87 -0.96 2.90 -7.32
C LEU A 87 -2.47 3.10 -7.11
N TYR A 88 -2.84 3.43 -5.87
CA TYR A 88 -4.22 3.67 -5.44
C TYR A 88 -4.34 5.05 -4.79
N THR A 89 -5.53 5.62 -4.86
CA THR A 89 -5.88 6.88 -4.20
C THR A 89 -6.93 6.65 -3.13
N ASP A 90 -6.89 7.49 -2.09
CA ASP A 90 -7.80 7.46 -0.96
C ASP A 90 -8.58 8.79 -0.88
N PRO A 91 -9.64 8.97 -1.69
CA PRO A 91 -10.43 10.19 -1.71
C PRO A 91 -10.93 10.53 -0.31
N GLY A 92 -10.59 11.74 0.14
CA GLY A 92 -10.98 12.20 1.47
C GLY A 92 -10.27 11.50 2.61
N GLU A 93 -9.17 10.76 2.40
CA GLU A 93 -8.34 10.11 3.42
C GLU A 93 -9.11 9.15 4.34
N GLU A 94 -10.15 8.49 3.83
CA GLU A 94 -11.01 7.61 4.62
C GLU A 94 -10.26 6.36 5.09
N ALA A 95 -9.52 5.70 4.20
CA ALA A 95 -8.71 4.54 4.53
C ALA A 95 -7.59 4.93 5.50
N ALA A 96 -6.86 6.01 5.20
CA ALA A 96 -5.78 6.51 6.06
C ALA A 96 -6.29 6.80 7.49
N ARG A 97 -7.46 7.45 7.63
CA ARG A 97 -8.09 7.68 8.94
C ARG A 97 -8.51 6.38 9.63
N ALA A 98 -9.13 5.45 8.91
CA ALA A 98 -9.58 4.18 9.47
C ALA A 98 -8.41 3.35 10.03
N TYR A 99 -7.25 3.42 9.38
CA TYR A 99 -6.03 2.76 9.83
C TYR A 99 -5.20 3.60 10.82
N GLY A 100 -5.63 4.83 11.13
CA GLY A 100 -4.96 5.73 12.07
C GLY A 100 -3.59 6.19 11.57
N VAL A 101 -3.45 6.37 10.26
CA VAL A 101 -2.25 6.90 9.60
C VAL A 101 -2.17 8.39 9.88
N THR A 102 -1.03 8.82 10.41
CA THR A 102 -0.78 10.24 10.74
C THR A 102 0.46 10.80 10.04
N GLY A 103 1.29 9.91 9.50
CA GLY A 103 2.47 10.20 8.72
C GLY A 103 2.81 9.01 7.82
N VAL A 104 3.83 9.16 6.99
CA VAL A 104 4.28 8.13 6.07
C VAL A 104 5.81 7.97 6.12
N PRO A 105 6.36 6.78 5.81
CA PRO A 105 5.62 5.59 5.39
C PRO A 105 4.98 4.83 6.56
N GLU A 106 3.83 4.22 6.30
CA GLU A 106 3.20 3.24 7.20
C GLU A 106 2.69 2.05 6.37
N THR A 107 2.99 0.83 6.83
CA THR A 107 2.61 -0.42 6.15
C THR A 107 1.81 -1.32 7.08
N PHE A 108 0.78 -1.94 6.52
CA PHE A 108 -0.10 -2.88 7.19
C PHE A 108 -0.12 -4.18 6.40
N VAL A 109 0.01 -5.31 7.11
CA VAL A 109 -0.13 -6.65 6.52
C VAL A 109 -1.41 -7.25 7.06
N ILE A 110 -2.35 -7.52 6.15
CA ILE A 110 -3.65 -8.10 6.46
C ILE A 110 -3.62 -9.54 5.92
N GLY A 111 -3.95 -10.50 6.77
CA GLY A 111 -3.98 -11.90 6.37
C GLY A 111 -5.16 -12.22 5.45
N ALA A 112 -5.09 -13.39 4.80
CA ALA A 112 -6.19 -13.95 4.01
C ALA A 112 -7.52 -14.11 4.79
N ASP A 113 -7.43 -14.17 6.11
CA ASP A 113 -8.56 -14.20 7.06
C ASP A 113 -9.15 -12.81 7.37
N GLY A 114 -8.63 -11.74 6.76
CA GLY A 114 -9.05 -10.36 7.02
C GLY A 114 -8.52 -9.78 8.32
N ILE A 115 -7.63 -10.49 9.03
CA ILE A 115 -7.08 -10.02 10.31
C ILE A 115 -5.82 -9.20 10.07
N LEU A 116 -5.71 -8.05 10.72
CA LEU A 116 -4.50 -7.24 10.71
C LEU A 116 -3.37 -7.96 11.47
N LYS A 117 -2.40 -8.50 10.73
CA LYS A 117 -1.26 -9.29 11.25
C LYS A 117 -0.08 -8.42 11.66
N LYS A 118 0.16 -7.33 10.94
CA LYS A 118 1.31 -6.45 11.21
C LYS A 118 0.96 -5.00 10.90
N ARG A 119 1.49 -4.08 11.70
CA ARG A 119 1.59 -2.64 11.40
C ARG A 119 3.06 -2.24 11.57
N VAL A 120 3.60 -1.53 10.61
CA VAL A 120 4.97 -0.99 10.62
C VAL A 120 4.87 0.51 10.40
N ILE A 121 5.49 1.28 11.28
CA ILE A 121 5.58 2.75 11.18
C ILE A 121 7.02 3.08 10.82
N GLY A 122 7.21 3.88 9.77
CA GLY A 122 8.53 4.13 9.18
C GLY A 122 8.94 3.07 8.17
N PRO A 123 10.13 3.24 7.53
CA PRO A 123 10.56 2.40 6.43
C PRO A 123 10.86 0.97 6.89
N GLY A 124 10.38 -0.02 6.15
CA GLY A 124 10.66 -1.43 6.33
C GLY A 124 11.66 -1.98 5.31
N ASN A 125 12.35 -3.06 5.69
CA ASN A 125 13.05 -3.93 4.75
C ASN A 125 12.14 -5.14 4.48
N TRP A 126 11.61 -5.25 3.26
CA TRP A 126 10.58 -6.22 2.89
C TRP A 126 11.13 -7.48 2.22
N ASN A 127 12.44 -7.71 2.31
CA ASN A 127 13.10 -8.84 1.66
C ASN A 127 12.74 -10.20 2.27
N GLU A 128 12.20 -10.22 3.49
CA GLU A 128 11.84 -11.44 4.23
C GLU A 128 10.32 -11.73 4.26
N LEU A 129 9.52 -10.99 3.50
CA LEU A 129 8.05 -11.17 3.40
C LEU A 129 7.68 -11.98 2.15
#